data_AF-A0A535RFD9-F1
#
_entry.id   AF-A0A535RFD9-F1
#
_cell.length_a   1.000
_cell.length_b   1.000
_cell.length_c   1.000
_cell.angle_alpha   90.00
_cell.angle_beta   90.00
_cell.angle_gamma   90.00
#
_symmetry.space_group_name_H-M   'P 1'
#
loop_
_entity.id
_entity.type
_entity.pdbx_description
1 polymer ?
#
loop_
_entity_poly.entity_id
_entity_poly.type
_entity_poly.pdbx_seq_one_letter_code
_entity_poly.pdbx_strand_id
1 'polypeptide(L)'
;ALGAAFRGRRLVYALCFLPFVFPGSVGTTAWYYLFSNVHGAFNYALQSVHLVQQPIAFLGSGPLPMASVVTVNVWHGTALFGVLCLAALRSIPGDLLDAAASDGATRLQRFLRVQLPQLRPALVLAALLSVVGNFGDFPIIYLLTGGGPLGKTSPSTWP
;
A
#
# COMPACT_ATOMS: atom_id res chain seq x y z
N ALA A 1 12.08 9.67 -21.98
CA ALA A 1 10.89 10.24 -21.32
C ALA A 1 9.92 9.19 -20.75
N LEU A 2 9.98 8.89 -19.44
CA LEU A 2 8.93 8.12 -18.72
C LEU A 2 7.70 9.00 -18.38
N GLY A 3 7.51 10.08 -19.14
CA GLY A 3 6.35 10.97 -19.15
C GLY A 3 5.40 10.69 -20.31
N ALA A 4 5.52 9.53 -20.99
CA ALA A 4 4.54 9.13 -22.00
C ALA A 4 3.18 8.99 -21.31
N ALA A 5 2.22 9.83 -21.69
CA ALA A 5 0.87 9.82 -21.18
C ALA A 5 0.21 8.47 -21.52
N PHE A 6 0.32 7.50 -20.62
CA PHE A 6 -0.39 6.24 -20.77
C PHE A 6 -1.87 6.47 -20.45
N ARG A 7 -2.75 5.88 -21.26
CA ARG A 7 -4.20 5.88 -21.02
C ARG A 7 -4.44 5.27 -19.64
N GLY A 8 -5.01 6.06 -18.71
CA GLY A 8 -5.23 5.65 -17.32
C GLY A 8 -4.34 6.34 -16.28
N ARG A 9 -3.44 7.25 -16.67
CA ARG A 9 -2.60 8.01 -15.71
C ARG A 9 -3.42 8.66 -14.59
N ARG A 10 -4.53 9.31 -14.92
CA ARG A 10 -5.41 9.95 -13.91
C ARG A 10 -5.95 8.95 -12.90
N LEU A 11 -6.29 7.75 -13.35
CA LEU A 11 -6.85 6.70 -12.52
C LEU A 11 -5.77 6.10 -11.59
N VAL A 12 -4.56 5.86 -12.11
CA VAL A 12 -3.42 5.41 -11.29
C VAL A 12 -3.08 6.44 -10.21
N TYR A 13 -3.00 7.72 -10.59
CA TYR A 13 -2.79 8.79 -9.60
C TYR A 13 -3.93 8.84 -8.58
N ALA A 14 -5.19 8.82 -9.02
CA ALA A 14 -6.33 8.80 -8.11
C ALA A 14 -6.27 7.64 -7.11
N LEU A 15 -5.90 6.42 -7.56
CA LEU A 15 -5.75 5.25 -6.69
C LEU A 15 -4.56 5.38 -5.72
N CYS A 16 -3.42 5.89 -6.17
CA CYS A 16 -2.24 6.09 -5.31
C CYS A 16 -2.42 7.20 -4.27
N PHE A 17 -3.23 8.22 -4.59
CA PHE A 17 -3.53 9.33 -3.68
C PHE A 17 -4.76 9.06 -2.79
N LEU A 18 -5.54 8.03 -3.10
CA LEU A 18 -6.72 7.64 -2.34
C LEU A 18 -6.47 7.48 -0.82
N PRO A 19 -5.36 6.87 -0.36
CA PRO A 19 -5.08 6.73 1.07
C PRO A 19 -4.86 8.07 1.80
N PHE A 20 -4.46 9.12 1.08
CA PHE A 20 -4.18 10.44 1.67
C PHE A 20 -5.44 11.29 1.86
N VAL A 21 -6.49 11.00 1.10
CA VAL A 21 -7.75 11.77 1.14
C VAL A 21 -8.58 11.41 2.37
N PHE A 22 -8.49 10.16 2.83
CA PHE A 22 -9.26 9.69 3.98
C PHE A 22 -8.44 9.75 5.27
N PRO A 23 -9.04 10.11 6.41
CA PRO A 23 -8.42 9.89 7.71
C PRO A 23 -8.04 8.41 7.89
N GLY A 24 -6.90 8.15 8.55
CA GLY A 24 -6.36 6.80 8.74
C GLY A 24 -7.36 5.79 9.31
N SER A 25 -8.16 6.24 10.27
CA SER A 25 -9.23 5.44 10.89
C SER A 25 -10.31 5.02 9.89
N VAL A 26 -10.80 5.95 9.05
CA VAL A 26 -11.84 5.68 8.06
C VAL A 26 -11.36 4.68 7.02
N GLY A 27 -10.13 4.87 6.51
CA GLY A 27 -9.51 3.93 5.57
C GLY A 27 -9.38 2.53 6.19
N THR A 28 -8.91 2.46 7.43
CA THR A 28 -8.76 1.19 8.15
C THR A 28 -10.10 0.49 8.38
N THR A 29 -11.15 1.22 8.78
CA THR A 29 -12.49 0.65 8.96
C THR A 29 -13.06 0.12 7.64
N ALA A 30 -12.82 0.81 6.51
CA ALA A 30 -13.20 0.28 5.21
C ALA A 30 -12.52 -1.06 4.92
N TRP A 31 -11.21 -1.17 5.17
CA TRP A 31 -10.47 -2.43 5.05
C TRP A 31 -10.98 -3.54 5.99
N TYR A 32 -11.35 -3.20 7.23
CA TYR A 32 -11.99 -4.15 8.15
C TYR A 32 -13.23 -4.79 7.52
N TYR A 33 -14.12 -3.99 6.92
CA TYR A 33 -15.29 -4.50 6.23
C TYR A 33 -14.94 -5.31 4.98
N LEU A 34 -13.91 -4.91 4.21
CA LEU A 34 -13.45 -5.69 3.05
C LEU A 34 -12.92 -7.07 3.44
N PHE A 35 -12.23 -7.17 4.58
CA PHE A 35 -11.66 -8.42 5.12
C PHE A 35 -12.66 -9.28 5.91
N SER A 36 -13.89 -8.82 6.13
CA SER A 36 -14.90 -9.56 6.91
C SER A 36 -15.22 -10.94 6.32
N ASN A 37 -15.45 -11.92 7.20
CA ASN A 37 -15.74 -13.31 6.80
C ASN A 37 -17.18 -13.51 6.34
N VAL A 38 -18.12 -12.70 6.85
CA VAL A 38 -19.55 -12.92 6.61
C VAL A 38 -20.02 -12.18 5.36
N HIS A 39 -19.61 -10.91 5.20
CA HIS A 39 -20.02 -10.06 4.06
C HIS A 39 -18.86 -9.22 3.52
N GLY A 40 -17.63 -9.75 3.53
CA GLY A 40 -16.47 -9.04 3.01
C GLY A 40 -16.40 -9.08 1.48
N ALA A 41 -16.10 -7.94 0.87
CA ALA A 41 -16.00 -7.83 -0.59
C ALA A 41 -14.92 -8.74 -1.18
N PHE A 42 -13.82 -9.01 -0.46
CA PHE A 42 -12.80 -9.94 -0.94
C PHE A 42 -13.28 -11.38 -0.97
N ASN A 43 -13.93 -11.85 0.10
CA ASN A 43 -14.51 -13.19 0.13
C ASN A 43 -15.60 -13.35 -0.94
N TYR A 44 -16.45 -12.34 -1.11
CA TYR A 44 -17.46 -12.33 -2.17
C TYR A 44 -16.84 -12.42 -3.57
N ALA A 45 -15.84 -11.58 -3.87
CA ALA A 45 -15.17 -11.59 -5.16
C ALA A 45 -14.49 -12.94 -5.44
N LEU A 46 -13.76 -13.48 -4.46
CA LEU A 46 -13.06 -14.75 -4.56
C LEU A 46 -14.01 -15.95 -4.76
N GLN A 47 -15.16 -15.95 -4.08
CA GLN A 47 -16.19 -16.98 -4.26
C GLN A 47 -16.92 -16.85 -5.59
N SER A 48 -17.21 -15.63 -6.05
CA SER A 48 -17.90 -15.41 -7.33
C SER A 48 -17.13 -15.94 -8.54
N VAL A 49 -15.79 -15.90 -8.47
CA VAL A 49 -14.89 -16.43 -9.52
C VAL A 49 -14.52 -17.90 -9.25
N HIS A 50 -15.14 -18.54 -8.25
CA HIS A 50 -14.91 -19.94 -7.86
C HIS A 50 -13.45 -20.25 -7.49
N LEU A 51 -12.68 -19.25 -7.04
CA LEU A 51 -11.31 -19.45 -6.58
C LEU A 51 -11.25 -20.11 -5.19
N VAL A 52 -12.32 -19.97 -4.41
CA VAL A 52 -12.40 -20.49 -3.04
C VAL A 52 -13.82 -20.94 -2.76
N GLN A 53 -13.97 -22.10 -2.11
CA GLN A 53 -15.28 -22.69 -1.79
C GLN A 53 -15.80 -22.22 -0.42
N GLN A 54 -14.91 -21.76 0.46
CA GLN A 54 -15.23 -21.28 1.81
C GLN A 54 -14.61 -19.89 2.03
N PRO A 55 -15.23 -19.02 2.85
CA PRO A 55 -14.69 -17.70 3.16
C PRO A 55 -13.36 -17.83 3.90
N ILE A 56 -12.37 -17.04 3.46
CA ILE A 56 -11.06 -16.94 4.08
C ILE A 56 -11.16 -16.05 5.32
N ALA A 57 -10.65 -16.57 6.44
CA ALA A 57 -10.60 -15.86 7.71
C ALA A 57 -9.43 -14.86 7.80
N PHE A 58 -9.47 -13.78 7.01
CA PHE A 58 -8.39 -12.79 6.93
C PHE A 58 -8.02 -12.18 8.29
N LEU A 59 -9.02 -11.90 9.13
CA LEU A 59 -8.86 -11.35 10.49
C LEU A 59 -9.02 -12.42 11.59
N GLY A 60 -8.97 -13.71 11.23
CA GLY A 60 -9.17 -14.83 12.14
C GLY A 60 -7.90 -15.22 12.93
N SER A 61 -7.57 -16.50 12.95
CA SER A 61 -6.38 -17.03 13.61
C SER A 61 -5.26 -17.38 12.62
N GLY A 62 -4.01 -17.35 13.07
CA GLY A 62 -2.84 -17.75 12.27
C GLY A 62 -2.08 -16.55 11.69
N PRO A 63 -1.44 -16.70 10.50
CA PRO A 63 -0.60 -15.63 9.92
C PRO A 63 -1.38 -14.55 9.15
N LEU A 64 -2.62 -14.85 8.74
CA LEU A 64 -3.45 -13.95 7.91
C LEU A 64 -3.81 -12.61 8.56
N PRO A 65 -4.09 -12.51 9.88
CA PRO A 65 -4.37 -11.22 10.51
C PRO A 65 -3.20 -10.25 10.39
N MET A 66 -1.98 -10.74 10.61
CA MET A 66 -0.77 -9.91 10.48
C MET A 66 -0.54 -9.51 9.01
N ALA A 67 -0.74 -10.42 8.07
CA ALA A 67 -0.67 -10.11 6.64
C ALA A 67 -1.71 -9.04 6.23
N SER A 68 -2.90 -9.07 6.82
CA SER A 68 -3.96 -8.09 6.59
C SER A 68 -3.56 -6.71 7.13
N VAL A 69 -3.02 -6.65 8.35
CA VAL A 69 -2.49 -5.41 8.94
C VAL A 69 -1.37 -4.83 8.07
N VAL A 70 -0.40 -5.66 7.66
CA VAL A 70 0.70 -5.22 6.77
C VAL A 70 0.15 -4.69 5.45
N THR A 71 -0.87 -5.33 4.87
CA THR A 71 -1.49 -4.88 3.63
C THR A 71 -2.09 -3.48 3.76
N VAL A 72 -2.83 -3.22 4.84
CA VAL A 72 -3.41 -1.89 5.10
C VAL A 72 -2.33 -0.85 5.39
N ASN A 73 -1.30 -1.23 6.14
CA ASN A 73 -0.17 -0.36 6.43
C ASN A 73 0.59 0.05 5.16
N VAL A 74 0.90 -0.92 4.29
CA VAL A 74 1.52 -0.67 2.98
C VAL A 74 0.62 0.22 2.13
N TRP A 75 -0.68 -0.05 2.10
CA TRP A 75 -1.65 0.79 1.38
C TRP A 75 -1.61 2.25 1.84
N HIS A 76 -1.61 2.50 3.16
CA HIS A 76 -1.43 3.85 3.71
C HIS A 76 -0.09 4.48 3.32
N GLY A 77 1.01 3.72 3.47
CA GLY A 77 2.36 4.19 3.13
C GLY A 77 2.56 4.52 1.66
N THR A 78 1.82 3.86 0.75
CA THR A 78 1.99 4.07 -0.70
C THR A 78 1.83 5.53 -1.13
N ALA A 79 1.00 6.31 -0.45
CA ALA A 79 0.80 7.72 -0.77
C ALA A 79 2.07 8.55 -0.53
N LEU A 80 2.70 8.40 0.65
CA LEU A 80 3.92 9.11 1.01
C LEU A 80 5.08 8.71 0.09
N PHE A 81 5.27 7.41 -0.11
CA PHE A 81 6.27 6.88 -1.04
C PHE A 81 6.04 7.41 -2.46
N GLY A 82 4.78 7.42 -2.91
CA GLY A 82 4.40 7.92 -4.24
C GLY A 82 4.75 9.38 -4.45
N VAL A 83 4.45 10.25 -3.47
CA VAL A 83 4.79 11.68 -3.53
C VAL A 83 6.29 11.91 -3.58
N LEU A 84 7.04 11.26 -2.69
CA LEU A 84 8.50 11.43 -2.61
C LEU A 84 9.20 10.88 -3.86
N CYS A 85 8.78 9.70 -4.34
CA CYS A 85 9.31 9.14 -5.58
C CYS A 85 8.96 10.00 -6.79
N LEU A 86 7.75 10.56 -6.86
CA LEU A 86 7.34 11.43 -7.96
C LEU A 86 8.13 12.74 -7.97
N ALA A 87 8.36 13.35 -6.80
CA ALA A 87 9.18 14.54 -6.66
C ALA A 87 10.62 14.26 -7.15
N ALA A 88 11.21 13.16 -6.69
CA ALA A 88 12.56 12.76 -7.08
C ALA A 88 12.66 12.35 -8.57
N LEU A 89 11.64 11.70 -9.13
CA LEU A 89 11.59 11.41 -10.56
C LEU A 89 11.58 12.67 -11.42
N ARG A 90 10.94 13.74 -10.95
CA ARG A 90 10.88 15.03 -11.66
C ARG A 90 12.18 15.82 -11.58
N SER A 91 13.03 15.58 -10.59
CA SER A 91 14.34 16.24 -10.48
C SER A 91 15.42 15.61 -11.35
N ILE A 92 15.19 14.41 -11.92
CA ILE A 92 16.17 13.76 -12.80
C ILE A 92 16.27 14.54 -14.12
N PRO A 93 17.46 15.05 -14.49
CA PRO A 93 17.66 15.75 -15.76
C PRO A 93 17.27 14.88 -16.96
N GLY A 94 16.55 15.45 -17.92
CA GLY A 94 16.14 14.77 -19.16
C GLY A 94 17.34 14.26 -19.96
N ASP A 95 18.42 15.05 -19.99
CA ASP A 95 19.64 14.79 -20.76
C ASP A 95 20.30 13.44 -20.41
N LEU A 96 20.22 13.00 -19.15
CA LEU A 96 20.73 11.68 -18.73
C LEU A 96 19.94 10.53 -19.36
N LEU A 97 18.62 10.70 -19.53
CA LEU A 97 17.76 9.69 -20.13
C LEU A 97 17.91 9.62 -21.65
N ASP A 98 18.21 10.76 -22.26
CA ASP A 98 18.42 10.89 -23.70
C ASP A 98 19.83 10.40 -24.08
N ALA A 99 20.85 10.68 -23.27
CA ALA A 99 22.18 10.08 -23.40
C ALA A 99 22.11 8.55 -23.31
N ALA A 100 21.44 8.01 -22.28
CA ALA A 100 21.26 6.57 -22.14
C ALA A 100 20.46 5.96 -23.31
N ALA A 101 19.55 6.72 -23.94
CA ALA A 101 18.83 6.25 -25.12
C ALA A 101 19.74 6.18 -26.36
N SER A 102 20.63 7.17 -26.54
CA SER A 102 21.66 7.18 -27.57
C SER A 102 22.66 6.03 -27.41
N ASP A 103 22.95 5.63 -26.18
CA ASP A 103 23.76 4.44 -25.85
C ASP A 103 23.03 3.11 -26.07
N GLY A 104 21.82 3.12 -26.65
CA GLY A 104 21.05 1.92 -26.95
C GLY A 104 20.32 1.31 -25.75
N ALA A 105 20.23 1.99 -24.61
CA ALA A 105 19.61 1.42 -23.43
C ALA A 105 18.08 1.25 -23.59
N THR A 106 17.61 0.02 -23.35
CA THR A 106 16.18 -0.30 -23.31
C THR A 106 15.46 0.46 -22.18
N ARG A 107 14.13 0.54 -22.23
CA ARG A 107 13.34 1.24 -21.19
C ARG A 107 13.58 0.66 -19.79
N LEU A 108 13.68 -0.66 -19.68
CA LEU A 108 13.94 -1.35 -18.41
C LEU A 108 15.36 -1.07 -17.90
N GLN A 109 16.36 -1.05 -18.79
CA GLN A 109 17.73 -0.69 -18.42
C GLN A 109 17.83 0.77 -17.95
N ARG A 110 17.17 1.71 -18.62
CA ARG A 110 17.09 3.11 -18.18
C ARG A 110 16.45 3.24 -16.80
N PHE A 111 15.37 2.50 -16.55
CA PHE A 111 14.74 2.48 -15.23
C PHE A 111 15.67 1.91 -14.15
N LEU A 112 16.20 0.70 -14.34
CA LEU A 112 16.97 0.02 -13.30
C LEU A 112 18.38 0.60 -13.09
N ARG A 113 19.02 1.10 -14.15
CA ARG A 113 20.43 1.54 -14.10
C ARG A 113 20.61 3.05 -14.01
N VAL A 114 19.64 3.85 -14.44
CA VAL A 114 19.75 5.33 -14.42
C VAL A 114 18.78 5.93 -13.41
N GLN A 115 17.50 5.58 -13.47
CA GLN A 115 16.48 6.21 -12.62
C GLN A 115 16.47 5.65 -11.19
N LEU A 116 16.41 4.33 -11.03
CA LEU A 116 16.33 3.69 -9.72
C LEU A 116 17.49 4.08 -8.79
N PRO A 117 18.76 4.17 -9.25
CA PRO A 117 19.86 4.66 -8.41
C PRO A 117 19.68 6.11 -7.96
N GLN A 118 19.16 6.98 -8.84
CA GLN A 118 18.87 8.37 -8.52
C GLN A 118 17.68 8.54 -7.57
N LEU A 119 16.76 7.57 -7.53
CA LEU A 119 15.65 7.55 -6.59
C LEU A 119 16.02 7.03 -5.19
N ARG A 120 17.19 6.38 -5.03
CA ARG A 120 17.62 5.82 -3.74
C ARG A 120 17.54 6.81 -2.57
N PRO A 121 18.00 8.08 -2.68
CA PRO A 121 17.92 9.02 -1.57
C PRO A 121 16.46 9.30 -1.15
N ALA A 122 15.55 9.40 -2.12
CA ALA A 122 14.14 9.63 -1.86
C ALA A 122 13.46 8.40 -1.27
N LEU A 123 13.82 7.19 -1.72
CA LEU A 123 13.33 5.94 -1.15
C LEU A 123 13.78 5.75 0.30
N VAL A 124 15.05 6.06 0.60
CA VAL A 124 15.58 6.02 1.96
C VAL A 124 14.84 7.02 2.85
N LEU A 125 14.66 8.25 2.39
CA LEU A 125 13.88 9.26 3.12
C LEU A 125 12.44 8.80 3.36
N ALA A 126 11.78 8.27 2.33
CA ALA A 126 10.42 7.75 2.44
C ALA A 126 10.32 6.60 3.45
N ALA A 127 11.28 5.67 3.42
CA ALA A 127 11.35 4.55 4.34
C ALA A 127 11.56 5.02 5.78
N LEU A 128 12.48 5.95 6.02
CA LEU A 128 12.73 6.51 7.35
C LEU A 128 11.50 7.21 7.91
N LEU A 129 10.88 8.10 7.12
CA LEU A 129 9.64 8.78 7.52
C LEU A 129 8.50 7.80 7.78
N SER A 130 8.41 6.74 6.98
CA SER A 130 7.38 5.71 7.17
C SER A 130 7.62 4.89 8.44
N VAL A 131 8.88 4.55 8.75
CA VAL A 131 9.22 3.88 10.01
C VAL A 131 8.82 4.75 11.20
N VAL A 132 9.13 6.05 11.17
CA VAL A 132 8.72 6.99 12.23
C VAL A 132 7.19 7.11 12.31
N GLY A 133 6.50 7.20 11.17
CA GLY A 133 5.03 7.27 11.13
C GLY A 133 4.36 6.01 11.66
N ASN A 134 4.91 4.83 11.36
CA ASN A 134 4.37 3.54 11.79
C ASN A 134 4.31 3.39 13.32
N PHE A 135 5.21 4.03 14.07
CA PHE A 135 5.13 4.04 15.53
C PHE A 135 3.88 4.78 16.06
N GLY A 136 3.33 5.71 15.28
CA GLY A 136 2.08 6.41 15.59
C GLY A 136 0.81 5.69 15.12
N ASP A 137 0.93 4.67 14.25
CA ASP A 137 -0.21 4.01 13.59
C ASP A 137 -0.83 2.86 14.40
N PHE A 138 -0.92 3.02 15.73
CA PHE A 138 -1.66 2.11 16.60
C PHE A 138 -3.11 1.83 16.13
N PRO A 139 -3.88 2.82 15.60
CA PRO A 139 -5.25 2.59 15.15
C PRO A 139 -5.39 1.51 14.08
N ILE A 140 -4.40 1.29 13.21
CA ILE A 140 -4.49 0.27 12.15
C ILE A 140 -4.62 -1.12 12.77
N ILE A 141 -3.75 -1.43 13.73
CA ILE A 141 -3.73 -2.72 14.42
C ILE A 141 -5.00 -2.87 15.26
N TYR A 142 -5.36 -1.84 16.03
CA TYR A 142 -6.50 -1.88 16.92
C TYR A 142 -7.83 -2.04 16.18
N LEU A 143 -8.05 -1.29 15.10
CA LEU A 143 -9.31 -1.35 14.35
C LEU A 143 -9.45 -2.66 13.54
N LEU A 144 -8.37 -3.23 13.04
CA LEU A 144 -8.43 -4.48 12.26
C LEU A 144 -8.50 -5.73 13.12
N THR A 145 -7.82 -5.74 14.27
CA THR A 145 -7.62 -6.95 15.07
C THR A 145 -8.13 -6.84 16.50
N GLY A 146 -8.64 -5.67 16.91
CA GLY A 146 -8.99 -5.38 18.31
C GLY A 146 -7.78 -5.27 19.25
N GLY A 147 -6.55 -5.22 18.71
CA GLY A 147 -5.30 -5.26 19.48
C GLY A 147 -4.55 -6.60 19.44
N GLY A 148 -4.92 -7.52 18.55
CA GLY A 148 -4.29 -8.83 18.37
C GLY A 148 -5.01 -9.97 19.11
N PRO A 149 -4.48 -11.22 19.07
CA PRO A 149 -5.09 -12.41 19.70
C PRO A 149 -5.00 -12.39 21.24
N LEU A 150 -5.17 -11.23 21.86
CA LEU A 150 -5.34 -11.03 23.29
C LEU A 150 -6.82 -11.04 23.72
N GLY A 151 -7.71 -11.51 22.83
CA GLY A 151 -9.12 -11.80 23.10
C GLY A 151 -9.39 -12.97 24.05
N LYS A 152 -8.49 -13.27 25.01
CA LYS A 152 -8.85 -14.01 26.23
C LYS A 152 -9.52 -13.13 27.28
N THR A 153 -9.59 -11.82 27.07
CA THR A 153 -10.36 -10.92 27.93
C THR A 153 -11.43 -10.21 27.10
N SER A 154 -12.48 -10.95 26.76
CA SER A 154 -13.80 -10.34 26.72
C SER A 154 -14.09 -9.79 28.12
N PRO A 155 -14.43 -8.51 28.30
CA PRO A 155 -15.32 -8.14 29.38
C PRO A 155 -16.75 -8.45 28.91
N SER A 156 -17.04 -9.74 28.62
CA SER A 156 -18.39 -10.21 28.28
C SER A 156 -19.21 -10.53 29.52
N THR A 157 -18.96 -9.84 30.63
CA THR A 157 -19.78 -9.90 31.83
C THR A 157 -19.89 -8.51 32.44
N TRP A 158 -20.75 -7.69 31.84
CA TRP A 158 -21.47 -6.68 32.58
C TRP A 158 -22.92 -7.17 32.69
N PRO A 159 -23.50 -7.27 33.90
CA PRO A 159 -24.92 -7.60 34.08
C PRO A 159 -25.83 -6.47 33.58
#